data_AF-A0A929EUS6-F1
#
_entry.id   AF-A0A929EUS6-F1
#
_cell.length_a   1.000
_cell.length_b   1.000
_cell.length_c   1.000
_cell.angle_alpha   90.00
_cell.angle_beta   90.00
_cell.angle_gamma   90.00
#
_symmetry.space_group_name_H-M   'P 1'
#
loop_
_entity.id
_entity.type
_entity.pdbx_description
1 polymer ?
#
loop_
_entity_poly.entity_id
_entity_poly.type
_entity_poly.pdbx_seq_one_letter_code
_entity_poly.pdbx_strand_id
1 'polypeptide(L)' 'MSKTSMITMMCCTVLLILSGCTGKEGIIRLNTDPAGAHYYVDGVERGTTPAEFEW' A
#
# COMPACT_ATOMS: atom_id res chain seq x y z
N MET A 1 -23.46 11.82 33.19
CA MET A 1 -23.04 11.47 31.82
C MET A 1 -23.39 10.00 31.57
N SER A 2 -24.31 9.72 30.64
CA SER A 2 -24.83 8.35 30.44
C SER A 2 -23.77 7.45 29.82
N LYS A 3 -23.59 6.24 30.37
CA LYS A 3 -22.63 5.22 29.90
C LYS A 3 -22.80 4.89 28.41
N THR A 4 -24.02 5.02 27.88
CA THR A 4 -24.34 4.85 26.46
C THR A 4 -23.67 5.92 25.58
N SER A 5 -23.60 7.16 26.06
CA SER A 5 -22.94 8.26 25.34
C SER A 5 -21.41 8.07 25.28
N MET A 6 -20.82 7.41 26.29
CA MET A 6 -19.39 7.14 26.34
C MET A 6 -19.00 6.02 25.37
N ILE A 7 -19.81 4.96 25.27
CA ILE A 7 -19.60 3.85 24.34
C ILE A 7 -19.73 4.34 22.89
N THR A 8 -20.74 5.15 22.57
CA THR A 8 -20.90 5.69 21.21
C THR A 8 -19.71 6.55 20.80
N MET A 9 -19.20 7.40 21.70
CA MET A 9 -18.05 8.27 21.40
C MET A 9 -16.76 7.47 21.21
N MET A 10 -16.57 6.40 21.99
CA MET A 10 -15.45 5.47 21.85
C MET A 10 -15.52 4.69 20.53
N CYS A 11 -16.71 4.24 20.12
CA CYS A 11 -16.88 3.62 18.80
C CYS A 11 -16.60 4.59 17.64
N CYS A 12 -17.14 5.81 17.70
CA CYS A 12 -16.89 6.82 16.66
C CYS A 12 -15.39 7.13 16.53
N THR A 13 -14.68 7.25 17.63
CA THR A 13 -13.22 7.50 17.62
C THR A 13 -12.42 6.33 17.06
N VAL A 14 -12.75 5.08 17.40
CA VAL A 14 -12.11 3.88 16.83
C VAL A 14 -12.35 3.76 15.32
N LEU A 15 -13.57 4.03 14.86
CA LEU A 15 -13.91 3.99 13.43
C LEU A 15 -13.13 5.03 12.61
N LEU A 16 -12.94 6.23 13.17
CA LEU A 16 -12.17 7.31 12.52
C LEU A 16 -10.68 6.98 12.40
N ILE A 17 -10.10 6.26 13.37
CA ILE A 17 -8.69 5.82 13.31
C ILE A 17 -8.49 4.76 12.22
N LEU A 18 -9.44 3.82 12.08
CA LEU A 18 -9.34 2.72 11.13
C LEU A 18 -9.48 3.15 9.66
N SER A 19 -10.15 4.28 9.40
CA SER A 19 -10.42 4.77 8.04
C SER A 19 -9.30 5.65 7.45
N GLY A 20 -8.24 5.94 8.22
CA GLY A 20 -7.16 6.85 7.81
C GLY A 20 -6.03 6.25 6.96
N CYS A 21 -5.91 4.92 6.87
CA CYS A 21 -4.86 4.29 6.05
C CYS A 21 -5.43 3.82 4.71
N THR A 22 -5.58 4.74 3.76
CA THR A 22 -5.60 4.37 2.33
C THR A 22 -4.23 4.72 1.76
N GLY A 23 -3.34 3.72 1.76
CA GLY A 23 -2.09 3.83 1.01
C GLY A 23 -2.44 4.04 -0.46
N LYS A 24 -1.74 4.96 -1.13
CA LYS A 24 -1.95 5.16 -2.56
C LYS A 24 -1.19 4.06 -3.29
N GLU A 25 -1.90 3.01 -3.65
CA GLU A 25 -1.35 1.89 -4.42
C GLU A 25 -1.15 2.30 -5.89
N GLY A 26 -0.05 1.84 -6.49
CA GLY A 26 0.24 2.05 -7.91
C GLY A 26 0.77 0.77 -8.57
N ILE A 27 0.51 0.62 -9.87
CA ILE A 27 1.09 -0.47 -10.67
C ILE A 27 2.30 0.06 -11.42
N ILE A 28 3.45 -0.60 -11.24
CA ILE A 28 4.69 -0.33 -11.96
C ILE A 28 4.86 -1.38 -13.05
N ARG A 29 5.14 -0.95 -14.28
CA ARG A 29 5.45 -1.81 -15.43
C ARG A 29 6.84 -1.51 -15.94
N LEU A 30 7.70 -2.52 -16.01
CA LEU A 30 9.05 -2.44 -16.57
C LEU A 30 9.13 -3.26 -17.84
N ASN A 31 9.67 -2.64 -18.90
CA ASN A 31 9.93 -3.29 -20.18
C ASN A 31 11.25 -2.77 -20.76
N THR A 32 12.02 -3.65 -21.38
CA THR A 32 13.27 -3.28 -22.07
C THR A 32 13.33 -3.92 -23.44
N ASP A 33 14.08 -3.30 -24.35
CA ASP A 33 14.41 -3.87 -25.65
C ASP A 33 15.96 -3.80 -25.83
N PRO A 34 16.67 -4.93 -25.80
CA PRO A 34 16.16 -6.30 -25.67
C PRO A 34 15.60 -6.62 -24.27
N ALA A 35 14.73 -7.63 -24.21
CA ALA A 35 14.19 -8.18 -22.96
C ALA A 35 15.28 -8.92 -22.13
N GLY A 36 15.01 -9.14 -20.84
CA GLY A 36 15.88 -9.93 -19.96
C GLY A 36 16.87 -9.12 -19.11
N ALA A 37 16.68 -7.81 -18.98
CA ALA A 37 17.55 -6.98 -18.15
C ALA A 37 17.26 -7.20 -16.65
N HIS A 38 18.29 -7.36 -15.82
CA HIS A 38 18.12 -7.44 -14.37
C HIS A 38 17.67 -6.09 -13.79
N TYR A 39 16.67 -6.09 -12.91
CA TYR A 39 16.17 -4.88 -12.26
C TYR A 39 16.34 -4.93 -10.74
N TYR A 40 16.56 -3.74 -10.17
CA TYR A 40 16.86 -3.54 -8.76
C TYR A 40 15.91 -2.49 -8.19
N VAL A 41 15.46 -2.74 -6.96
CA VAL A 41 14.65 -1.79 -6.18
C VAL A 41 15.39 -1.56 -4.88
N ASP A 42 15.73 -0.30 -4.59
CA ASP A 42 16.53 0.11 -3.43
C ASP A 42 17.86 -0.64 -3.30
N GLY A 43 18.49 -0.94 -4.44
CA GLY A 43 19.77 -1.64 -4.52
C GLY A 43 19.67 -3.17 -4.40
N VAL A 44 18.48 -3.74 -4.22
CA VAL A 44 18.26 -5.19 -4.14
C VAL A 44 17.74 -5.73 -5.47
N GLU A 45 18.34 -6.79 -6.00
CA GLU A 45 17.88 -7.44 -7.22
C GLU A 45 16.50 -8.07 -7.00
N ARG A 46 15.56 -7.79 -7.92
CA ARG A 46 14.17 -8.27 -7.82
C ARG A 46 13.77 -9.20 -8.98
N GLY A 47 14.58 -9.29 -10.04
CA GLY A 47 14.36 -10.20 -11.16
C GLY A 47 14.81 -9.60 -12.49
N THR A 48 14.17 -10.03 -13.59
CA THR A 48 14.45 -9.56 -14.95
C THR A 48 13.23 -8.94 -15.63
N THR A 49 13.43 -8.00 -16.53
CA THR A 49 12.38 -7.41 -17.38
C THR A 49 11.94 -8.39 -18.48
N PRO A 50 10.66 -8.35 -18.92
CA PRO A 50 9.58 -7.49 -18.42
C PRO A 50 9.01 -7.93 -17.07
N ALA A 51 8.54 -6.96 -16.27
CA ALA A 51 7.96 -7.19 -14.95
C ALA A 51 6.83 -6.20 -14.64
N GLU A 52 5.85 -6.63 -13.83
CA GLU A 52 4.74 -5.82 -13.34
C GLU A 52 4.49 -6.11 -11.87
N PHE A 53 4.38 -5.08 -11.03
CA PHE A 53 4.12 -5.23 -9.59
C PHE A 53 3.43 -4.00 -8.97
N GLU A 54 2.75 -4.23 -7.85
CA GLU A 54 2.12 -3.20 -7.02
C GLU A 54 3.15 -2.52 -6.09
N TRP A 55 2.95 -1.22 -5.84
CA TRP A 55 3.76 -0.38 -4.97
C TRP A 55 2.91 0.33 -3.93
#